data_AF-A0A7C6W293-F1
#
_entry.id   AF-A0A7C6W293-F1
#
_cell.length_a   1.000
_cell.length_b   1.000
_cell.length_c   1.000
_cell.angle_alpha   90.00
_cell.angle_beta   90.00
_cell.angle_gamma   90.00
#
_symmetry.space_group_name_H-M   'P 1'
#
loop_
_entity.id
_entity.type
_entity.pdbx_description
1 polymer ?
#
loop_
_entity_poly.entity_id
_entity_poly.type
_entity_poly.pdbx_seq_one_letter_code
_entity_poly.pdbx_strand_id
1 'polypeptide(L)'
;MIALALTEARDDERKLEEEMRAAFEAMGFANVIRIGGSGKPDGTAEAHLAATEDGTVQRYKVGLEAKSGQPVTAHRLNVSGIARHMEDYSCDHHLVIGNGFATSTGDDSASVREINTHKQNTGKTITLMHIDDLARLVRIASAKRIGGLSRLRGLFKDCVTPEQSKEWVDALSVEEPERRPYQEILETIWQLVQEQPSEAVEYAAVVTELRHRNPSVRMTKTELIECCKAMQVLASGVVYARERTVEINRRPDLIVEDIRLAVGQYPEVERRTIHI
;
A
#
# COMPACT_ATOMS: atom_id res chain seq x y z
N MET A 1 -3.92 -12.05 -12.14
CA MET A 1 -4.69 -11.87 -13.41
C MET A 1 -4.94 -10.40 -13.79
N ILE A 2 -5.50 -9.55 -12.92
CA ILE A 2 -5.91 -8.16 -13.27
C ILE A 2 -4.75 -7.28 -13.83
N ALA A 3 -3.55 -7.39 -13.27
CA ALA A 3 -2.40 -6.64 -13.77
C ALA A 3 -2.02 -6.95 -15.22
N LEU A 4 -2.23 -8.20 -15.67
CA LEU A 4 -2.01 -8.56 -17.08
C LEU A 4 -3.15 -8.01 -17.96
N ALA A 5 -4.39 -8.13 -17.50
CA ALA A 5 -5.56 -7.65 -18.22
C ALA A 5 -5.51 -6.13 -18.46
N LEU A 6 -5.05 -5.34 -17.49
CA LEU A 6 -4.76 -3.90 -17.66
C LEU A 6 -3.81 -3.63 -18.84
N THR A 7 -2.70 -4.36 -18.91
CA THR A 7 -1.68 -4.16 -19.96
C THR A 7 -2.18 -4.62 -21.34
N GLU A 8 -2.99 -5.67 -21.40
CA GLU A 8 -3.60 -6.15 -22.64
C GLU A 8 -4.73 -5.25 -23.15
N ALA A 9 -5.42 -4.56 -22.25
CA ALA A 9 -6.52 -3.65 -22.57
C ALA A 9 -6.07 -2.27 -23.07
N ARG A 10 -4.76 -2.00 -23.13
CA ARG A 10 -4.20 -0.65 -23.38
C ARG A 10 -4.66 0.03 -24.68
N ASP A 11 -5.09 -0.75 -25.67
CA ASP A 11 -5.56 -0.29 -26.98
C ASP A 11 -7.09 -0.46 -27.16
N ASP A 12 -7.80 -0.93 -26.13
CA ASP A 12 -9.25 -1.14 -26.10
C ASP A 12 -9.87 -0.26 -24.99
N GLU A 13 -10.50 0.85 -25.39
CA GLU A 13 -11.08 1.85 -24.48
C GLU A 13 -12.01 1.21 -23.43
N ARG A 14 -12.99 0.43 -23.89
CA ARG A 14 -14.00 -0.16 -23.01
C ARG A 14 -13.38 -1.16 -22.03
N LYS A 15 -12.45 -1.99 -22.50
CA LYS A 15 -11.76 -2.94 -21.61
C LYS A 15 -10.85 -2.22 -20.63
N LEU A 16 -10.16 -1.16 -21.05
CA LEU A 16 -9.25 -0.44 -20.15
C LEU A 16 -10.02 0.20 -18.99
N GLU A 17 -11.19 0.79 -19.24
CA GLU A 17 -12.09 1.29 -18.20
C GLU A 17 -12.51 0.18 -17.22
N GLU A 18 -12.82 -1.01 -17.74
CA GLU A 18 -13.25 -2.17 -16.96
C GLU A 18 -12.11 -2.69 -16.06
N GLU A 19 -10.93 -2.86 -16.63
CA GLU A 19 -9.76 -3.36 -15.90
C GLU A 19 -9.22 -2.32 -14.90
N MET A 20 -9.34 -1.02 -15.18
CA MET A 20 -9.01 0.04 -14.21
C MET A 20 -9.90 -0.05 -12.97
N ARG A 21 -11.21 -0.27 -13.14
CA ARG A 21 -12.11 -0.46 -11.99
C ARG A 21 -11.77 -1.74 -11.23
N ALA A 22 -11.57 -2.86 -11.94
CA ALA A 22 -11.18 -4.13 -11.32
C ALA A 22 -9.87 -4.00 -10.53
N ALA A 23 -8.92 -3.19 -10.99
CA ALA A 23 -7.70 -2.89 -10.27
C ALA A 23 -7.95 -2.18 -8.94
N PHE A 24 -8.84 -1.19 -8.90
CA PHE A 24 -9.20 -0.49 -7.66
C PHE A 24 -9.94 -1.41 -6.68
N GLU A 25 -10.85 -2.26 -7.17
CA GLU A 25 -11.51 -3.28 -6.34
C GLU A 25 -10.49 -4.25 -5.72
N ALA A 26 -9.54 -4.74 -6.52
CA ALA A 26 -8.49 -5.64 -6.06
C ALA A 26 -7.53 -4.99 -5.05
N MET A 27 -7.31 -3.67 -5.14
CA MET A 27 -6.55 -2.91 -4.15
C MET A 27 -7.35 -2.58 -2.88
N GLY A 28 -8.63 -2.98 -2.80
CA GLY A 28 -9.46 -2.87 -1.62
C GLY A 28 -10.31 -1.60 -1.53
N PHE A 29 -10.45 -0.83 -2.62
CA PHE A 29 -11.41 0.27 -2.67
C PHE A 29 -12.84 -0.27 -2.69
N ALA A 30 -13.75 0.47 -2.05
CA ALA A 30 -15.18 0.19 -2.05
C ALA A 30 -15.91 1.10 -3.04
N ASN A 31 -17.18 0.79 -3.30
CA ASN A 31 -18.06 1.59 -4.16
C ASN A 31 -17.40 1.97 -5.50
N VAL A 32 -16.73 0.99 -6.11
CA VAL A 32 -16.12 1.17 -7.43
C VAL A 32 -17.25 1.17 -8.47
N ILE A 33 -17.64 2.36 -8.90
CA ILE A 33 -18.85 2.58 -9.70
C ILE A 33 -18.44 2.95 -11.12
N ARG A 34 -19.06 2.29 -12.11
CA ARG A 34 -19.03 2.73 -13.50
C ARG A 34 -19.99 3.90 -13.69
N ILE A 35 -19.50 5.00 -14.25
CA ILE A 35 -20.32 6.13 -14.66
C ILE A 35 -20.44 6.10 -16.18
N GLY A 36 -19.34 6.35 -16.88
CA GLY A 36 -19.23 6.26 -18.33
C GLY A 36 -20.16 7.20 -19.12
N GLY A 37 -19.94 7.25 -20.42
CA GLY A 37 -20.73 8.07 -21.35
C GLY A 37 -20.09 9.41 -21.69
N SER A 38 -20.56 10.02 -22.78
CA SER A 38 -19.94 11.23 -23.33
C SER A 38 -19.89 12.36 -22.30
N GLY A 39 -18.68 12.87 -22.05
CA GLY A 39 -18.45 13.99 -21.13
C GLY A 39 -18.55 13.65 -19.64
N LYS A 40 -18.53 12.37 -19.27
CA LYS A 40 -18.48 11.88 -17.87
C LYS A 40 -17.19 11.09 -17.62
N PRO A 41 -16.75 10.95 -16.36
CA PRO A 41 -15.62 10.08 -16.04
C PRO A 41 -16.00 8.61 -16.19
N ASP A 42 -15.01 7.74 -16.28
CA ASP A 42 -15.24 6.30 -16.42
C ASP A 42 -15.83 5.69 -15.16
N GLY A 43 -15.42 6.23 -14.01
CA GLY A 43 -15.95 5.80 -12.72
C GLY A 43 -15.39 6.55 -11.52
N THR A 44 -15.75 6.05 -10.34
CA THR A 44 -15.22 6.50 -9.05
C THR A 44 -14.91 5.32 -8.15
N ALA A 45 -14.01 5.50 -7.20
CA ALA A 45 -13.68 4.53 -6.15
C ALA A 45 -13.56 5.23 -4.79
N GLU A 46 -13.99 4.58 -3.71
CA GLU A 46 -14.02 5.15 -2.36
C GLU A 46 -13.12 4.37 -1.39
N ALA A 47 -12.35 5.10 -0.60
CA ALA A 47 -11.59 4.56 0.51
C ALA A 47 -12.27 4.88 1.83
N HIS A 48 -12.89 3.87 2.44
CA HIS A 48 -13.51 3.99 3.77
C HIS A 48 -12.45 3.82 4.85
N LEU A 49 -11.92 4.95 5.33
CA LEU A 49 -10.97 4.99 6.43
C LEU A 49 -11.62 5.65 7.64
N ALA A 50 -11.43 5.05 8.81
CA ALA A 50 -11.85 5.64 10.08
C ALA A 50 -11.11 6.97 10.31
N ALA A 51 -11.75 7.89 11.03
CA ALA A 51 -11.06 9.11 11.47
C ALA A 51 -9.89 8.75 12.40
N THR A 52 -8.87 9.60 12.41
CA THR A 52 -7.77 9.52 13.40
C THR A 52 -8.28 9.85 14.80
N GLU A 53 -7.46 9.61 15.83
CA GLU A 53 -7.83 9.81 17.24
C GLU A 53 -8.28 11.25 17.55
N ASP A 54 -7.73 12.23 16.83
CA ASP A 54 -8.09 13.65 16.91
C ASP A 54 -9.40 14.00 16.16
N GLY A 55 -10.05 13.02 15.54
CA GLY A 55 -11.27 13.19 14.74
C GLY A 55 -11.03 13.61 13.29
N THR A 56 -9.78 13.67 12.81
CA THR A 56 -9.50 14.05 11.42
C THR A 56 -10.00 13.00 10.44
N VAL A 57 -10.85 13.43 9.49
CA VAL A 57 -11.46 12.56 8.47
C VAL A 57 -10.40 12.02 7.51
N GLN A 58 -10.29 10.69 7.43
CA GLN A 58 -9.32 10.01 6.56
C GLN A 58 -9.92 9.47 5.26
N ARG A 59 -11.25 9.26 5.21
CA ARG A 59 -11.94 8.78 4.01
C ARG A 59 -11.67 9.69 2.80
N TYR A 60 -11.60 9.11 1.62
CA TYR A 60 -11.43 9.87 0.39
C TYR A 60 -12.03 9.16 -0.81
N LYS A 61 -12.34 9.92 -1.87
CA LYS A 61 -12.89 9.43 -3.13
C LYS A 61 -12.00 9.81 -4.32
N VAL A 62 -11.82 8.84 -5.23
CA VAL A 62 -10.97 8.97 -6.42
C VAL A 62 -11.86 8.89 -7.66
N GLY A 63 -11.77 9.87 -8.56
CA GLY A 63 -12.30 9.75 -9.92
C GLY A 63 -11.34 8.96 -10.82
N LEU A 64 -11.89 8.15 -11.71
CA LEU A 64 -11.12 7.24 -12.57
C LEU A 64 -11.32 7.63 -14.04
N GLU A 65 -10.20 7.80 -14.74
CA GLU A 65 -10.18 8.13 -16.17
C GLU A 65 -9.06 7.34 -16.88
N ALA A 66 -9.43 6.62 -17.93
CA ALA A 66 -8.58 5.77 -18.73
C ALA A 66 -8.48 6.29 -20.17
N LYS A 67 -7.26 6.46 -20.66
CA LYS A 67 -6.99 6.93 -22.02
C LYS A 67 -6.22 5.85 -22.80
N SER A 68 -6.96 5.07 -23.60
CA SER A 68 -6.39 4.00 -24.43
C SER A 68 -5.74 4.53 -25.73
N GLY A 69 -4.92 3.67 -26.34
CA GLY A 69 -4.32 3.88 -27.66
C GLY A 69 -3.20 4.91 -27.67
N GLN A 70 -3.41 6.05 -28.32
CA GLN A 70 -2.35 7.05 -28.52
C GLN A 70 -1.91 7.71 -27.20
N PRO A 71 -0.74 8.37 -27.16
CA PRO A 71 -0.36 9.22 -26.04
C PRO A 71 -1.39 10.30 -25.71
N VAL A 72 -1.53 10.61 -24.43
CA VAL A 72 -2.45 11.61 -23.89
C VAL A 72 -1.87 13.00 -24.09
N THR A 73 -2.48 13.77 -24.99
CA THR A 73 -2.15 15.20 -25.19
C THR A 73 -2.86 16.07 -24.17
N ALA A 74 -2.45 17.33 -24.02
CA ALA A 74 -3.14 18.30 -23.15
C ALA A 74 -4.65 18.40 -23.45
N HIS A 75 -5.00 18.41 -24.74
CA HIS A 75 -6.41 18.42 -25.16
C HIS A 75 -7.15 17.14 -24.76
N ARG A 76 -6.52 15.95 -24.94
CA ARG A 76 -7.13 14.68 -24.53
C ARG A 76 -7.23 14.52 -23.02
N LEU A 77 -6.32 15.12 -22.26
CA LEU A 77 -6.34 15.13 -20.80
C LEU A 77 -7.52 15.94 -20.27
N ASN A 78 -7.77 17.13 -20.83
CA ASN A 78 -8.92 17.98 -20.51
C ASN A 78 -9.06 18.24 -18.99
N VAL A 79 -8.06 18.87 -18.38
CA VAL A 79 -8.00 19.13 -16.93
C VAL A 79 -9.23 19.89 -16.42
N SER A 80 -9.70 20.90 -17.14
CA SER A 80 -10.97 21.58 -16.81
C SER A 80 -12.22 20.68 -16.82
N GLY A 81 -12.25 19.64 -17.66
CA GLY A 81 -13.28 18.60 -17.65
C GLY A 81 -13.19 17.75 -16.39
N ILE A 82 -11.98 17.29 -16.07
CA ILE A 82 -11.70 16.51 -14.86
C ILE A 82 -12.10 17.30 -13.61
N ALA A 83 -11.74 18.58 -13.52
CA ALA A 83 -12.10 19.44 -12.38
C ALA A 83 -13.62 19.48 -12.14
N ARG A 84 -14.41 19.64 -13.22
CA ARG A 84 -15.88 19.59 -13.15
C ARG A 84 -16.38 18.23 -12.68
N HIS A 85 -15.81 17.13 -13.19
CA HIS A 85 -16.17 15.79 -12.74
C HIS A 85 -15.87 15.58 -11.25
N MET A 86 -14.74 16.09 -10.75
CA MET A 86 -14.41 16.01 -9.34
C MET A 86 -15.37 16.80 -8.45
N GLU A 87 -15.98 17.87 -8.97
CA GLU A 87 -17.07 18.59 -8.30
C GLU A 87 -18.37 17.79 -8.35
N ASP A 88 -18.81 17.39 -9.54
CA ASP A 88 -20.08 16.67 -9.77
C ASP A 88 -20.16 15.36 -8.97
N TYR A 89 -19.05 14.64 -8.85
CA TYR A 89 -19.00 13.35 -8.17
C TYR A 89 -18.34 13.39 -6.79
N SER A 90 -18.02 14.59 -6.29
CA SER A 90 -17.41 14.82 -4.96
C SER A 90 -16.12 14.02 -4.74
N CYS A 91 -15.23 14.03 -5.72
CA CYS A 91 -13.92 13.38 -5.62
C CYS A 91 -12.88 14.32 -4.99
N ASP A 92 -12.06 13.77 -4.09
CA ASP A 92 -10.89 14.46 -3.51
C ASP A 92 -9.67 14.37 -4.44
N HIS A 93 -9.57 13.23 -5.13
CA HIS A 93 -8.47 12.86 -5.99
C HIS A 93 -9.00 12.39 -7.34
N HIS A 94 -8.19 12.47 -8.39
CA HIS A 94 -8.53 11.92 -9.70
C HIS A 94 -7.30 11.26 -10.32
N LEU A 95 -7.43 10.04 -10.83
CA LEU A 95 -6.36 9.32 -11.48
C LEU A 95 -6.65 9.22 -12.98
N VAL A 96 -5.69 9.67 -13.79
CA VAL A 96 -5.70 9.47 -15.24
C VAL A 96 -4.62 8.46 -15.61
N ILE A 97 -5.01 7.35 -16.23
CA ILE A 97 -4.07 6.38 -16.80
C ILE A 97 -3.99 6.48 -18.32
N GLY A 98 -2.80 6.25 -18.88
CA GLY A 98 -2.61 6.19 -20.33
C GLY A 98 -1.33 5.50 -20.77
N ASN A 99 -1.22 5.19 -22.07
CA ASN A 99 -0.03 4.58 -22.67
C ASN A 99 1.21 5.48 -22.63
N GLY A 100 0.99 6.80 -22.64
CA GLY A 100 2.03 7.80 -22.62
C GLY A 100 1.40 9.17 -22.46
N PHE A 101 2.18 10.15 -22.06
CA PHE A 101 1.70 11.53 -21.95
C PHE A 101 2.58 12.40 -22.83
N ALA A 102 1.97 13.24 -23.66
CA ALA A 102 2.68 14.23 -24.46
C ALA A 102 3.05 15.45 -23.60
N THR A 103 3.64 15.19 -22.42
CA THR A 103 4.22 16.18 -21.52
C THR A 103 5.61 16.50 -22.05
N SER A 104 5.67 17.22 -23.17
CA SER A 104 6.90 17.54 -23.93
C SER A 104 7.99 18.29 -23.14
N THR A 105 7.77 18.59 -21.86
CA THR A 105 8.69 19.33 -20.97
C THR A 105 8.61 18.87 -19.50
N GLY A 106 8.06 17.69 -19.19
CA GLY A 106 7.92 17.22 -17.81
C GLY A 106 7.07 18.16 -16.92
N ASP A 107 7.59 18.51 -15.74
CA ASP A 107 6.95 19.37 -14.72
C ASP A 107 6.53 20.77 -15.25
N ASP A 108 7.15 21.24 -16.34
CA ASP A 108 6.87 22.54 -16.95
C ASP A 108 5.79 22.50 -18.05
N SER A 109 5.17 21.34 -18.28
CA SER A 109 4.11 21.22 -19.28
C SER A 109 2.87 22.05 -18.89
N ALA A 110 2.17 22.58 -19.89
CA ALA A 110 0.96 23.38 -19.67
C ALA A 110 -0.10 22.64 -18.84
N SER A 111 -0.26 21.33 -19.08
CA SER A 111 -1.15 20.45 -18.33
C SER A 111 -0.78 20.35 -16.84
N VAL A 112 0.52 20.20 -16.54
CA VAL A 112 0.99 20.09 -15.15
C VAL A 112 0.78 21.42 -14.41
N ARG A 113 1.02 22.55 -15.07
CA ARG A 113 0.67 23.87 -14.50
C ARG A 113 -0.82 24.00 -14.20
N GLU A 114 -1.69 23.58 -15.12
CA GLU A 114 -3.14 23.62 -14.92
C GLU A 114 -3.58 22.74 -13.74
N ILE A 115 -3.02 21.53 -13.61
CA ILE A 115 -3.27 20.63 -12.47
C ILE A 115 -2.81 21.27 -11.16
N ASN A 116 -1.60 21.84 -11.14
CA ASN A 116 -1.05 22.48 -9.93
C ASN A 116 -1.87 23.70 -9.51
N THR A 117 -2.32 24.52 -10.46
CA THR A 117 -3.24 25.64 -10.18
C THR A 117 -4.58 25.13 -9.62
N HIS A 118 -5.14 24.06 -10.18
CA HIS A 118 -6.36 23.44 -9.64
C HIS A 118 -6.16 22.97 -8.19
N LYS A 119 -5.03 22.30 -7.90
CA LYS A 119 -4.66 21.85 -6.54
C LYS A 119 -4.54 23.02 -5.56
N GLN A 120 -3.89 24.11 -5.96
CA GLN A 120 -3.75 25.31 -5.12
C GLN A 120 -5.10 25.97 -4.82
N ASN A 121 -6.01 26.00 -5.79
CA ASN A 121 -7.30 26.67 -5.65
C ASN A 121 -8.33 25.86 -4.87
N THR A 122 -8.27 24.53 -4.94
CA THR A 122 -9.36 23.66 -4.43
C THR A 122 -8.91 22.66 -3.36
N GLY A 123 -7.60 22.41 -3.24
CA GLY A 123 -7.04 21.32 -2.44
C GLY A 123 -7.23 19.91 -3.04
N LYS A 124 -7.96 19.79 -4.16
CA LYS A 124 -8.17 18.52 -4.87
C LYS A 124 -7.00 18.21 -5.79
N THR A 125 -6.67 16.93 -5.98
CA THR A 125 -5.48 16.55 -6.77
C THR A 125 -5.82 15.69 -7.98
N ILE A 126 -5.02 15.85 -9.05
CA ILE A 126 -5.10 15.05 -10.26
C ILE A 126 -3.72 14.40 -10.44
N THR A 127 -3.71 13.09 -10.59
CA THR A 127 -2.50 12.27 -10.74
C THR A 127 -2.49 11.62 -12.11
N LEU A 128 -1.37 11.72 -12.81
CA LEU A 128 -1.14 11.06 -14.09
C LEU A 128 -0.27 9.82 -13.86
N MET A 129 -0.60 8.70 -14.51
CA MET A 129 0.12 7.44 -14.33
C MET A 129 0.12 6.62 -15.63
N HIS A 130 1.21 5.89 -15.90
CA HIS A 130 1.19 4.92 -17.00
C HIS A 130 0.39 3.66 -16.65
N ILE A 131 -0.27 3.07 -17.64
CA ILE A 131 -1.02 1.81 -17.47
C ILE A 131 -0.11 0.72 -16.86
N ASP A 132 1.14 0.64 -17.32
CA ASP A 132 2.12 -0.32 -16.82
C ASP A 132 2.45 -0.11 -15.34
N ASP A 133 2.50 1.13 -14.86
CA ASP A 133 2.78 1.42 -13.45
C ASP A 133 1.57 1.10 -12.54
N LEU A 134 0.33 1.31 -13.02
CA LEU A 134 -0.86 0.83 -12.32
C LEU A 134 -0.86 -0.70 -12.23
N ALA A 135 -0.55 -1.40 -13.33
CA ALA A 135 -0.45 -2.85 -13.35
C ALA A 135 0.61 -3.37 -12.35
N ARG A 136 1.76 -2.70 -12.27
CA ARG A 136 2.81 -2.99 -11.28
C ARG A 136 2.32 -2.73 -9.85
N LEU A 137 1.65 -1.61 -9.61
CA LEU A 137 1.08 -1.29 -8.31
C LEU A 137 0.09 -2.36 -7.84
N VAL A 138 -0.79 -2.87 -8.70
CA VAL A 138 -1.72 -3.96 -8.38
C VAL A 138 -0.98 -5.23 -7.95
N ARG A 139 0.11 -5.59 -8.63
CA ARG A 139 0.95 -6.74 -8.25
C ARG A 139 1.60 -6.53 -6.88
N ILE A 140 2.12 -5.34 -6.62
CA ILE A 140 2.74 -5.00 -5.33
C ILE A 140 1.70 -4.98 -4.22
N ALA A 141 0.51 -4.42 -4.46
CA ALA A 141 -0.60 -4.37 -3.52
C ALA A 141 -0.98 -5.78 -3.06
N SER A 142 -1.07 -6.70 -4.02
CA SER A 142 -1.40 -8.10 -3.77
C SER A 142 -0.28 -8.84 -3.01
N ALA A 143 0.99 -8.59 -3.37
CA ALA A 143 2.12 -9.37 -2.86
C ALA A 143 2.73 -8.84 -1.55
N LYS A 144 2.80 -7.52 -1.37
CA LYS A 144 3.53 -6.87 -0.27
C LYS A 144 2.63 -6.35 0.85
N ARG A 145 1.30 -6.49 0.75
CA ARG A 145 0.34 -5.87 1.68
C ARG A 145 0.68 -4.39 1.90
N ILE A 146 0.71 -3.60 0.81
CA ILE A 146 0.89 -2.14 0.88
C ILE A 146 0.00 -1.63 2.02
N GLY A 147 0.54 -0.81 2.92
CA GLY A 147 -0.01 -0.45 4.25
C GLY A 147 -1.38 0.21 4.29
N GLY A 148 -2.38 -0.37 3.63
CA GLY A 148 -3.77 0.06 3.51
C GLY A 148 -4.00 1.17 2.48
N LEU A 149 -5.27 1.51 2.33
CA LEU A 149 -5.73 2.64 1.53
C LEU A 149 -5.17 3.98 2.05
N SER A 150 -4.86 4.08 3.35
CA SER A 150 -4.21 5.28 3.92
C SER A 150 -2.86 5.57 3.26
N ARG A 151 -2.05 4.53 3.03
CA ARG A 151 -0.77 4.65 2.33
C ARG A 151 -0.95 4.93 0.85
N LEU A 152 -1.89 4.27 0.19
CA LEU A 152 -2.21 4.53 -1.22
C LEU A 152 -2.66 5.97 -1.46
N ARG A 153 -3.22 6.66 -0.47
CA ARG A 153 -3.54 8.09 -0.56
C ARG A 153 -2.31 8.97 -0.86
N GLY A 154 -1.11 8.55 -0.43
CA GLY A 154 0.15 9.27 -0.71
C GLY A 154 0.40 9.44 -2.20
N LEU A 155 0.17 8.39 -3.00
CA LEU A 155 0.25 8.45 -4.46
C LEU A 155 -0.56 9.63 -5.01
N PHE A 156 -1.81 9.76 -4.59
CA PHE A 156 -2.69 10.80 -5.13
C PHE A 156 -2.37 12.20 -4.59
N LYS A 157 -1.86 12.30 -3.37
CA LYS A 157 -1.50 13.60 -2.76
C LYS A 157 -0.22 14.16 -3.33
N ASP A 158 0.75 13.29 -3.56
CA ASP A 158 2.15 13.66 -3.76
C ASP A 158 2.56 13.59 -5.23
N CYS A 159 1.89 12.77 -6.06
CA CYS A 159 2.22 12.61 -7.47
C CYS A 159 1.25 13.39 -8.38
N VAL A 160 1.82 14.14 -9.32
CA VAL A 160 1.12 14.81 -10.41
C VAL A 160 1.52 14.19 -11.75
N THR A 161 2.82 13.98 -11.99
CA THR A 161 3.32 13.48 -13.28
C THR A 161 3.41 11.94 -13.33
N PRO A 162 3.42 11.35 -14.55
CA PRO A 162 3.65 9.91 -14.71
C PRO A 162 4.99 9.45 -14.11
N GLU A 163 6.02 10.28 -14.20
CA GLU A 163 7.35 10.01 -13.65
C GLU A 163 7.32 9.96 -12.12
N GLN A 164 6.65 10.92 -11.47
CA GLN A 164 6.46 10.90 -10.01
C GLN A 164 5.66 9.67 -9.56
N SER A 165 4.61 9.32 -10.29
CA SER A 165 3.82 8.10 -10.04
C SER A 165 4.67 6.85 -10.17
N LYS A 166 5.53 6.78 -11.19
CA LYS A 166 6.47 5.68 -11.41
C LYS A 166 7.48 5.58 -10.27
N GLU A 167 8.12 6.68 -9.88
CA GLU A 167 9.07 6.73 -8.76
C GLU A 167 8.43 6.27 -7.46
N TRP A 168 7.18 6.66 -7.21
CA TRP A 168 6.42 6.23 -6.05
C TRP A 168 6.19 4.70 -6.04
N VAL A 169 5.83 4.11 -7.17
CA VAL A 169 5.66 2.65 -7.33
C VAL A 169 7.00 1.90 -7.25
N ASP A 170 8.07 2.49 -7.80
CA ASP A 170 9.43 1.95 -7.73
C ASP A 170 9.93 1.89 -6.27
N ALA A 171 9.67 2.95 -5.48
CA ALA A 171 10.01 2.99 -4.07
C ALA A 171 9.32 1.85 -3.27
N LEU A 172 8.04 1.58 -3.52
CA LEU A 172 7.35 0.43 -2.91
C LEU A 172 7.95 -0.93 -3.31
N SER A 173 8.46 -1.02 -4.53
CA SER A 173 9.02 -2.27 -5.06
C SER A 173 10.33 -2.64 -4.38
N VAL A 174 11.15 -1.65 -4.02
CA VAL A 174 12.47 -1.86 -3.38
C VAL A 174 12.42 -1.79 -1.86
N GLU A 175 11.33 -1.27 -1.29
CA GLU A 175 11.13 -1.25 0.15
C GLU A 175 11.18 -2.67 0.72
N GLU A 176 12.13 -2.88 1.62
CA GLU A 176 12.21 -4.09 2.42
C GLU A 176 11.10 -4.08 3.47
N PRO A 177 10.42 -5.21 3.73
CA PRO A 177 9.51 -5.30 4.85
C PRO A 177 10.20 -4.86 6.13
N GLU A 178 9.51 -4.11 6.99
CA GLU A 178 10.04 -3.74 8.30
C GLU A 178 10.51 -5.00 9.02
N ARG A 179 11.84 -5.16 9.16
CA ARG A 179 12.43 -6.33 9.81
C ARG A 179 12.29 -6.15 11.31
N ARG A 180 11.12 -6.52 11.82
CA ARG A 180 10.89 -6.60 13.26
C ARG A 180 11.90 -7.59 13.87
N PRO A 181 12.50 -7.28 15.03
CA PRO A 181 13.54 -8.11 15.65
C PRO A 181 12.95 -9.32 16.36
N TYR A 182 12.05 -10.07 15.69
CA TYR A 182 11.32 -11.19 16.27
C TYR A 182 12.27 -12.32 16.68
N GLN A 183 13.26 -12.62 15.84
CA GLN A 183 14.25 -13.63 16.18
C GLN A 183 15.01 -13.22 17.44
N GLU A 184 15.45 -11.95 17.50
CA GLU A 184 16.22 -11.46 18.62
C GLU A 184 15.42 -11.46 19.92
N ILE A 185 14.14 -11.05 19.86
CA ILE A 185 13.22 -11.10 21.00
C ILE A 185 13.02 -12.53 21.49
N LEU A 186 12.71 -13.47 20.58
CA LEU A 186 12.42 -14.86 20.93
C LEU A 186 13.64 -15.57 21.54
N GLU A 187 14.83 -15.35 20.99
CA GLU A 187 16.08 -15.87 21.53
C GLU A 187 16.38 -15.32 22.94
N THR A 188 16.16 -14.02 23.16
CA THR A 188 16.34 -13.41 24.48
C THR A 188 15.35 -13.97 25.50
N ILE A 189 14.08 -14.16 25.14
CA ILE A 189 13.09 -14.81 26.01
C ILE A 189 13.53 -16.24 26.33
N TRP A 190 13.97 -17.00 25.31
CA TRP A 190 14.42 -18.37 25.46
C TRP A 190 15.61 -18.48 26.41
N GLN A 191 16.58 -17.56 26.31
CA GLN A 191 17.73 -17.50 27.19
C GLN A 191 17.31 -17.24 28.64
N LEU A 192 16.43 -16.26 28.88
CA LEU A 192 15.95 -15.92 30.23
C LEU A 192 15.21 -17.11 30.89
N VAL A 193 14.42 -17.86 30.13
CA VAL A 193 13.76 -19.09 30.63
C VAL A 193 14.78 -20.16 31.03
N GLN A 194 15.88 -20.30 30.29
CA GLN A 194 16.93 -21.27 30.62
C GLN A 194 17.71 -20.88 31.87
N GLU A 195 18.00 -19.59 32.04
CA GLU A 195 18.74 -19.07 33.18
C GLU A 195 17.88 -19.08 34.47
N GLN A 196 16.57 -18.84 34.34
CA GLN A 196 15.65 -18.70 35.48
C GLN A 196 14.35 -19.51 35.25
N PRO A 197 14.41 -20.86 35.28
CA PRO A 197 13.27 -21.71 34.90
C PRO A 197 12.07 -21.65 35.85
N SER A 198 12.25 -21.12 37.06
CA SER A 198 11.18 -20.96 38.05
C SER A 198 10.50 -19.60 38.01
N GLU A 199 10.94 -18.68 37.16
CA GLU A 199 10.45 -17.30 37.10
C GLU A 199 9.75 -16.99 35.78
N ALA A 200 8.70 -16.17 35.83
CA ALA A 200 8.04 -15.68 34.62
C ALA A 200 8.88 -14.58 33.97
N VAL A 201 9.04 -14.63 32.65
CA VAL A 201 9.83 -13.63 31.92
C VAL A 201 9.05 -12.30 31.83
N GLU A 202 9.48 -11.31 32.59
CA GLU A 202 8.94 -9.95 32.53
C GLU A 202 9.51 -9.17 31.32
N TYR A 203 8.67 -8.33 30.70
CA TYR A 203 9.12 -7.48 29.59
C TYR A 203 10.28 -6.55 29.93
N ALA A 204 10.42 -6.14 31.19
CA ALA A 204 11.52 -5.27 31.61
C ALA A 204 12.89 -5.97 31.51
N ALA A 205 12.95 -7.25 31.88
CA ALA A 205 14.15 -8.07 31.74
C ALA A 205 14.52 -8.22 30.25
N VAL A 206 13.55 -8.55 29.40
CA VAL A 206 13.76 -8.69 27.94
C VAL A 206 14.29 -7.40 27.32
N VAL A 207 13.69 -6.23 27.63
CA VAL A 207 14.19 -4.94 27.12
C VAL A 207 15.63 -4.68 27.56
N THR A 208 15.99 -5.08 28.78
CA THR A 208 17.33 -4.87 29.33
C THR A 208 18.34 -5.73 28.58
N GLU A 209 18.05 -7.03 28.43
CA GLU A 209 18.91 -7.96 27.70
C GLU A 209 19.07 -7.60 26.21
N LEU A 210 17.98 -7.17 25.55
CA LEU A 210 18.02 -6.73 24.15
C LEU A 210 18.98 -5.55 23.93
N ARG A 211 19.09 -4.62 24.90
CA ARG A 211 20.05 -3.50 24.84
C ARG A 211 21.50 -3.95 24.96
N HIS A 212 21.75 -5.08 25.62
CA HIS A 212 23.08 -5.63 25.83
C HIS A 212 23.52 -6.63 24.73
N ARG A 213 22.63 -6.98 23.79
CA ARG A 213 23.01 -7.79 22.62
C ARG A 213 23.99 -7.07 21.68
N ASN A 214 24.62 -7.84 20.81
CA ASN A 214 25.47 -7.34 19.73
C ASN A 214 25.01 -7.94 18.37
N PRO A 215 24.38 -7.15 17.48
CA PRO A 215 24.07 -5.73 17.64
C PRO A 215 22.98 -5.47 18.69
N SER A 216 23.03 -4.31 19.35
CA SER A 216 22.04 -3.94 20.36
C SER A 216 20.68 -3.67 19.73
N VAL A 217 19.62 -4.23 20.29
CA VAL A 217 18.24 -3.95 19.86
C VAL A 217 17.63 -2.96 20.85
N ARG A 218 17.45 -1.71 20.41
CA ARG A 218 16.86 -0.65 21.23
C ARG A 218 15.36 -0.56 20.96
N MET A 219 14.56 -0.82 21.99
CA MET A 219 13.12 -0.62 21.96
C MET A 219 12.58 -0.26 23.35
N THR A 220 11.41 0.33 23.36
CA THR A 220 10.59 0.59 24.54
C THR A 220 9.85 -0.67 24.96
N LYS A 221 9.36 -0.67 26.21
CA LYS A 221 8.51 -1.76 26.71
C LYS A 221 7.23 -1.90 25.89
N THR A 222 6.63 -0.79 25.46
CA THR A 222 5.41 -0.77 24.64
C THR A 222 5.63 -1.44 23.29
N GLU A 223 6.69 -1.06 22.57
CA GLU A 223 7.04 -1.67 21.28
C GLU A 223 7.32 -3.18 21.41
N LEU A 224 7.98 -3.61 22.49
CA LEU A 224 8.19 -5.03 22.77
C LEU A 224 6.86 -5.77 22.97
N ILE A 225 5.95 -5.21 23.77
CA ILE A 225 4.61 -5.80 24.00
C ILE A 225 3.86 -5.93 22.68
N GLU A 226 3.87 -4.91 21.84
CA GLU A 226 3.23 -4.93 20.52
C GLU A 226 3.84 -6.01 19.62
N CYS A 227 5.18 -6.14 19.60
CA CYS A 227 5.85 -7.20 18.87
C CYS A 227 5.43 -8.60 19.36
N CYS A 228 5.39 -8.81 20.68
CA CYS A 228 4.97 -10.10 21.25
C CYS A 228 3.50 -10.42 20.97
N LYS A 229 2.61 -9.41 21.00
CA LYS A 229 1.19 -9.58 20.62
C LYS A 229 1.06 -9.93 19.14
N ALA A 230 1.83 -9.29 18.27
CA ALA A 230 1.86 -9.63 16.85
C ALA A 230 2.33 -11.08 16.64
N MET A 231 3.40 -11.50 17.31
CA MET A 231 3.89 -12.88 17.25
C MET A 231 2.88 -13.89 17.80
N GLN A 232 2.13 -13.56 18.85
CA GLN A 232 1.05 -14.42 19.36
C GLN A 232 -0.08 -14.62 18.33
N VAL A 233 -0.37 -13.61 17.49
CA VAL A 233 -1.34 -13.74 16.41
C VAL A 233 -0.78 -14.58 15.26
N LEU A 234 0.47 -14.32 14.86
CA LEU A 234 1.12 -14.96 13.71
C LEU A 234 1.53 -16.42 14.00
N ALA A 235 1.91 -16.72 15.23
CA ALA A 235 2.29 -18.04 15.71
C ALA A 235 1.40 -18.43 16.89
N SER A 236 0.12 -18.63 16.58
CA SER A 236 -0.91 -18.94 17.57
C SER A 236 -0.59 -20.22 18.33
N GLY A 237 -0.78 -20.17 19.65
CA GLY A 237 -0.53 -21.30 20.53
C GLY A 237 0.94 -21.55 20.85
N VAL A 238 1.88 -20.73 20.37
CA VAL A 238 3.31 -20.85 20.73
C VAL A 238 3.94 -19.63 21.38
N VAL A 239 3.36 -18.44 21.18
CA VAL A 239 3.75 -17.21 21.90
C VAL A 239 2.56 -16.72 22.73
N TYR A 240 2.81 -16.36 23.98
CA TYR A 240 1.80 -15.86 24.92
C TYR A 240 2.25 -14.52 25.51
N ALA A 241 1.75 -13.43 24.95
CA ALA A 241 1.94 -12.06 25.41
C ALA A 241 0.86 -11.70 26.44
N ARG A 242 1.22 -11.66 27.72
CA ARG A 242 0.33 -11.25 28.82
C ARG A 242 0.50 -9.76 29.12
N GLU A 243 -0.16 -9.25 30.15
CA GLU A 243 -0.07 -7.84 30.52
C GLU A 243 1.36 -7.43 30.95
N ARG A 244 2.06 -8.31 31.68
CA ARG A 244 3.38 -8.03 32.27
C ARG A 244 4.50 -8.96 31.82
N THR A 245 4.14 -10.14 31.35
CA THR A 245 5.07 -11.23 31.05
C THR A 245 4.87 -11.75 29.65
N VAL A 246 5.87 -12.44 29.14
CA VAL A 246 5.82 -13.15 27.86
C VAL A 246 6.33 -14.57 28.05
N GLU A 247 5.66 -15.52 27.41
CA GLU A 247 6.04 -16.93 27.43
C GLU A 247 6.12 -17.44 25.99
N ILE A 248 7.05 -18.36 25.76
CA ILE A 248 7.13 -19.14 24.52
C ILE A 248 7.21 -20.62 24.89
N ASN A 249 6.53 -21.48 24.12
CA ASN A 249 6.49 -22.92 24.41
C ASN A 249 7.22 -23.77 23.36
N ARG A 250 7.91 -23.12 22.42
CA ARG A 250 8.63 -23.74 21.31
C ARG A 250 9.95 -22.99 21.08
N ARG A 251 10.91 -23.65 20.46
CA ARG A 251 12.20 -23.04 20.16
C ARG A 251 12.05 -21.83 19.22
N PRO A 252 12.86 -20.77 19.41
CA PRO A 252 12.79 -19.54 18.61
C PRO A 252 12.84 -19.76 17.09
N ASP A 253 13.71 -20.64 16.59
CA ASP A 253 13.89 -20.91 15.17
C ASP A 253 12.62 -21.43 14.49
N LEU A 254 11.90 -22.32 15.18
CA LEU A 254 10.64 -22.88 14.69
C LEU A 254 9.49 -21.87 14.75
N ILE A 255 9.46 -21.01 15.78
CA ILE A 255 8.46 -19.93 15.89
C ILE A 255 8.68 -18.91 14.75
N VAL A 256 9.93 -18.56 14.44
CA VAL A 256 10.24 -17.66 13.31
C VAL A 256 9.80 -18.27 11.99
N GLU A 257 9.95 -19.58 11.80
CA GLU A 257 9.44 -20.29 10.63
C GLU A 257 7.91 -20.27 10.57
N ASP A 258 7.22 -20.54 11.68
CA ASP A 258 5.75 -20.45 11.76
C ASP A 258 5.27 -19.02 11.41
N ILE A 259 5.95 -17.98 11.90
CA ILE A 259 5.67 -16.57 11.56
C ILE A 259 5.88 -16.33 10.06
N ARG A 260 7.00 -16.78 9.49
CA ARG A 260 7.28 -16.64 8.05
C ARG A 260 6.21 -17.34 7.21
N LEU A 261 5.79 -18.54 7.61
CA LEU A 261 4.73 -19.27 6.96
C LEU A 261 3.39 -18.55 7.12
N ALA A 262 3.02 -18.03 8.28
CA ALA A 262 1.77 -17.28 8.46
C ALA A 262 1.74 -15.97 7.63
N VAL A 263 2.89 -15.33 7.48
CA VAL A 263 3.06 -14.19 6.57
C VAL A 263 2.99 -14.64 5.10
N GLY A 264 3.52 -15.83 4.78
CA GLY A 264 3.54 -16.43 3.44
C GLY A 264 2.30 -17.22 3.01
N GLN A 265 1.43 -17.67 3.93
CA GLN A 265 0.29 -18.58 3.69
C GLN A 265 -1.01 -17.88 3.25
N TYR A 266 -0.93 -16.63 2.79
CA TYR A 266 -1.95 -16.08 1.89
C TYR A 266 -1.51 -16.36 0.44
N PRO A 267 -2.36 -16.91 -0.44
CA PRO A 267 -2.03 -18.02 -1.34
C PRO A 267 -0.81 -17.80 -2.25
N GLU A 268 0.20 -18.66 -2.10
CA GLU A 268 1.42 -18.75 -2.94
C GLU A 268 1.21 -19.46 -4.29
N VAL A 269 -0.01 -19.73 -4.73
CA VAL A 269 -0.24 -20.58 -5.92
C VAL A 269 0.34 -19.97 -7.22
N GLU A 270 0.64 -18.66 -7.24
CA GLU A 270 1.23 -17.98 -8.41
C GLU A 270 2.77 -17.84 -8.37
N ARG A 271 3.48 -18.33 -7.34
CA ARG A 271 4.97 -18.24 -7.28
C ARG A 271 5.72 -19.30 -8.11
N ARG A 272 5.01 -20.23 -8.74
CA ARG A 272 5.64 -21.23 -9.62
C ARG A 272 5.83 -20.70 -11.04
N THR A 273 6.80 -19.80 -11.20
CA THR A 273 7.56 -19.69 -12.46
C THR A 273 8.96 -19.16 -12.19
N ILE A 274 9.79 -20.01 -11.57
CA ILE A 274 11.22 -20.03 -11.87
C ILE A 274 11.47 -21.43 -12.39
N HIS A 275 11.63 -21.56 -13.70
CA HIS A 275 12.17 -22.76 -14.32
C HIS A 275 13.67 -22.57 -14.49
N ILE A 276 14.40 -23.45 -13.78
CA ILE A 276 15.79 -23.91 -13.95
C ILE A 276 16.87 -22.83 -13.97
#